data_AF-A0A4V1ZSJ1-F1
#
_entry.id   AF-A0A4V1ZSJ1-F1
#
_cell.length_a   1.000
_cell.length_b   1.000
_cell.length_c   1.000
_cell.angle_alpha   90.00
_cell.angle_beta   90.00
_cell.angle_gamma   90.00
#
_symmetry.space_group_name_H-M   'P 1'
#
loop_
_entity.id
_entity.type
_entity.pdbx_description
1 polymer ?
#
loop_
_entity_poly.entity_id
_entity_poly.type
_entity_poly.pdbx_seq_one_letter_code
_entity_poly.pdbx_strand_id
1 'polypeptide(L)'
;MSTVTAVPLRPVKRSYLIYLWIGLALALVSAFALARQGDDVMTRNARAKGVVTTASGLQYKVLKPGAGAKPTDTDVALINYEGKLLDGSTFDKSQQPTPMPVSGVVPGFSEALKLMPK
;
A
#
# COMPACT_ATOMS: atom_id res chain seq x y z
N MET A 1 14.60 -46.53 -43.80
CA MET A 1 13.72 -46.46 -42.62
C MET A 1 14.62 -46.51 -41.40
N SER A 2 14.89 -45.37 -40.76
CA SER A 2 15.75 -45.26 -39.58
C SER A 2 14.94 -45.59 -38.33
N THR A 3 15.12 -46.78 -37.80
CA THR A 3 14.58 -47.23 -36.52
C THR A 3 15.22 -46.41 -35.40
N VAL A 4 14.42 -45.53 -34.80
CA VAL A 4 14.81 -44.79 -33.60
C VAL A 4 14.91 -45.80 -32.47
N THR A 5 16.14 -46.15 -32.07
CA THR A 5 16.41 -47.00 -30.92
C THR A 5 15.99 -46.25 -29.65
N ALA A 6 14.76 -46.47 -29.20
CA ALA A 6 14.29 -45.88 -27.95
C ALA A 6 15.00 -46.58 -26.78
N VAL A 7 15.88 -45.84 -26.08
CA VAL A 7 16.52 -46.30 -24.84
C VAL A 7 15.42 -46.55 -23.80
N PRO A 8 15.31 -47.76 -23.22
CA PRO A 8 14.26 -48.07 -22.27
C PRO A 8 14.47 -47.26 -20.98
N LEU A 9 13.59 -46.30 -20.74
CA LEU A 9 13.58 -45.53 -19.50
C LEU A 9 13.16 -46.45 -18.35
N ARG A 10 13.96 -46.49 -17.28
CA ARG A 10 13.62 -47.25 -16.08
C ARG A 10 12.35 -46.65 -15.43
N PRO A 11 11.37 -47.47 -15.02
CA PRO A 11 10.16 -46.96 -14.40
C PRO A 11 10.50 -46.27 -13.07
N VAL A 12 10.08 -45.02 -12.93
CA VAL A 12 10.22 -44.27 -11.68
C VAL A 12 9.28 -44.87 -10.63
N LYS A 13 9.80 -45.09 -9.42
CA LYS A 13 8.97 -45.55 -8.30
C LYS A 13 7.86 -44.52 -8.04
N ARG A 14 6.63 -44.99 -7.85
CA ARG A 14 5.42 -44.15 -7.64
C ARG A 14 5.56 -43.17 -6.48
N SER A 15 6.40 -43.49 -5.48
CA SER A 15 6.75 -42.58 -4.40
C SER A 15 7.48 -41.32 -4.88
N TYR A 16 8.36 -41.41 -5.88
CA TYR A 16 9.03 -40.23 -6.46
C TYR A 16 8.07 -39.29 -7.16
N LEU A 17 7.03 -39.82 -7.82
CA LEU A 17 5.95 -39.00 -8.37
C LEU A 17 5.21 -38.25 -7.25
N ILE A 18 4.92 -38.90 -6.13
CA ILE A 18 4.28 -38.26 -4.97
C ILE A 18 5.17 -37.13 -4.41
N TYR A 19 6.48 -37.37 -4.24
CA TYR A 19 7.41 -36.33 -3.79
C TYR A 19 7.51 -35.16 -4.77
N LEU A 20 7.44 -35.42 -6.07
CA LEU A 20 7.46 -34.39 -7.11
C LEU A 20 6.18 -33.53 -7.06
N TRP A 21 5.01 -34.16 -6.89
CA TRP A 21 3.74 -33.44 -6.70
C TRP A 21 3.71 -32.63 -5.40
N ILE A 22 4.24 -33.17 -4.30
CA ILE A 22 4.38 -32.44 -3.03
C ILE A 22 5.32 -31.23 -3.20
N GLY A 23 6.46 -31.42 -3.87
CA GLY A 23 7.40 -30.34 -4.14
C GLY A 23 6.79 -29.23 -5.03
N LEU A 24 6.05 -29.61 -6.07
CA LEU A 24 5.34 -28.67 -6.93
C LEU A 24 4.25 -27.90 -6.17
N ALA A 25 3.47 -28.60 -5.35
CA ALA A 25 2.45 -27.98 -4.51
C ALA A 25 3.09 -27.00 -3.50
N LEU A 26 4.20 -27.38 -2.87
CA LEU A 26 4.94 -26.52 -1.95
C LEU A 26 5.47 -25.27 -2.67
N ALA A 27 6.02 -25.43 -3.87
CA ALA A 27 6.51 -24.30 -4.69
C ALA A 27 5.37 -23.35 -5.09
N LEU A 28 4.20 -23.87 -5.47
CA LEU A 28 3.03 -23.07 -5.81
C LEU A 28 2.46 -22.32 -4.58
N VAL A 29 2.36 -22.99 -3.43
CA VAL A 29 1.93 -22.35 -2.18
C VAL A 29 2.90 -21.25 -1.76
N SER A 30 4.21 -21.51 -1.86
CA SER A 30 5.25 -20.53 -1.56
C SER A 30 5.18 -19.33 -2.50
N ALA A 31 5.11 -19.56 -3.82
CA ALA A 31 4.99 -18.49 -4.81
C ALA A 31 3.74 -17.63 -4.59
N PHE A 32 2.62 -18.26 -4.23
CA PHE A 32 1.38 -17.55 -3.90
C PHE A 32 1.49 -16.71 -2.63
N ALA A 33 2.17 -17.23 -1.59
CA ALA A 33 2.42 -16.48 -0.36
C ALA A 33 3.32 -15.26 -0.60
N LEU A 34 4.41 -15.44 -1.36
CA LEU A 34 5.31 -14.33 -1.76
C LEU A 34 4.58 -13.29 -2.62
N ALA A 35 3.74 -13.70 -3.57
CA ALA A 35 2.96 -12.78 -4.40
C ALA A 35 1.98 -11.92 -3.57
N ARG A 36 1.44 -12.47 -2.47
CA ARG A 36 0.54 -11.72 -1.57
C ARG A 36 1.24 -10.81 -0.59
N GLN A 37 2.51 -11.07 -0.28
CA GLN A 37 3.33 -10.16 0.52
C GLN A 37 3.60 -8.82 -0.19
N GLY A 38 3.44 -8.77 -1.52
CA GLY A 38 3.67 -7.59 -2.35
C GLY A 38 2.50 -6.60 -2.46
N ASP A 39 1.42 -6.76 -1.69
CA ASP A 39 0.36 -5.74 -1.69
C ASP A 39 0.91 -4.45 -1.04
N ASP A 40 1.18 -3.46 -1.88
CA ASP A 40 1.60 -2.12 -1.47
C ASP A 40 0.56 -1.52 -0.49
N VAL A 41 1.04 -0.97 0.62
CA VAL A 41 0.18 -0.30 1.62
C VAL A 41 -0.70 0.76 0.96
N MET A 42 -0.18 1.46 -0.05
CA MET A 42 -0.96 2.43 -0.82
C MET A 42 -2.09 1.78 -1.63
N THR A 43 -1.87 0.59 -2.20
CA THR A 43 -2.92 -0.13 -2.94
C THR A 43 -4.04 -0.60 -2.02
N ARG A 44 -3.69 -1.10 -0.83
CA ARG A 44 -4.69 -1.50 0.18
C ARG A 44 -5.46 -0.30 0.71
N ASN A 45 -4.78 0.81 0.99
CA ASN A 45 -5.41 2.02 1.53
C ASN A 45 -6.35 2.68 0.51
N ALA A 46 -6.01 2.69 -0.78
CA ALA A 46 -6.86 3.23 -1.84
C ALA A 46 -8.22 2.51 -1.93
N ARG A 47 -8.27 1.22 -1.55
CA ARG A 47 -9.50 0.41 -1.54
C ARG A 47 -10.32 0.58 -0.26
N ALA A 48 -9.80 1.26 0.75
CA ALA A 48 -10.50 1.43 2.01
C ALA A 48 -11.71 2.39 1.87
N LYS A 49 -12.77 2.10 2.62
CA LYS A 49 -14.02 2.85 2.51
C LYS A 49 -13.83 4.32 2.91
N GLY A 50 -14.20 5.21 1.99
CA GLY A 50 -14.14 6.67 2.16
C GLY A 50 -12.77 7.27 1.89
N VAL A 51 -11.80 6.49 1.41
CA VAL A 51 -10.53 7.02 0.90
C VAL A 51 -10.73 7.53 -0.52
N VAL A 52 -10.22 8.73 -0.78
CA VAL A 52 -10.18 9.36 -2.09
C VAL A 52 -8.71 9.52 -2.48
N THR A 53 -8.39 9.15 -3.72
CA THR A 53 -7.05 9.34 -4.29
C THR A 53 -7.09 10.54 -5.22
N THR A 54 -6.18 11.50 -5.04
CA THR A 54 -6.06 12.68 -5.91
C THR A 54 -5.16 12.39 -7.10
N ALA A 55 -5.07 13.32 -8.05
CA ALA A 55 -4.22 13.20 -9.23
C ALA A 55 -2.71 13.14 -8.89
N SER A 56 -2.30 13.69 -7.75
CA SER A 56 -0.90 13.61 -7.28
C SER A 56 -0.56 12.26 -6.63
N GLY A 57 -1.56 11.40 -6.41
CA GLY A 57 -1.42 10.15 -5.67
C GLY A 57 -1.67 10.28 -4.17
N LEU A 58 -1.98 11.49 -3.65
CA LEU A 58 -2.38 11.68 -2.26
C LEU A 58 -3.67 10.90 -1.99
N GLN A 59 -3.66 10.12 -0.91
CA GLN A 59 -4.85 9.42 -0.43
C GLN A 59 -5.32 10.08 0.86
N TYR A 60 -6.57 10.51 0.90
CA TYR A 60 -7.15 11.14 2.08
C TYR A 60 -8.54 10.60 2.38
N LYS A 61 -8.96 10.73 3.65
CA LYS A 61 -10.29 10.37 4.11
C LYS A 61 -10.84 11.49 4.97
N VAL A 62 -12.04 11.95 4.64
CA VAL A 62 -12.74 12.94 5.46
C VAL A 62 -13.37 12.23 6.65
N LEU A 63 -12.91 12.54 7.86
CA LEU A 63 -13.49 12.01 9.10
C LEU A 63 -14.70 12.85 9.53
N LYS A 64 -14.56 14.18 9.46
CA LYS A 64 -15.62 15.14 9.73
C LYS A 64 -15.51 16.28 8.71
N PRO A 65 -16.58 16.55 7.93
CA PRO A 65 -16.56 17.68 7.00
C PRO A 65 -16.61 19.00 7.78
N GLY A 66 -15.75 19.94 7.41
CA GLY A 66 -15.88 21.35 7.75
C GLY A 66 -16.91 22.05 6.85
N ALA A 67 -17.30 23.26 7.21
CA ALA A 67 -18.28 24.07 6.50
C ALA A 67 -17.75 25.47 6.10
N GLY A 68 -16.53 25.81 6.52
CA GLY A 68 -15.91 27.08 6.19
C GLY A 68 -15.19 27.08 4.85
N ALA A 69 -14.53 28.20 4.56
CA ALA A 69 -13.68 28.33 3.39
C ALA A 69 -12.50 27.36 3.44
N LYS A 70 -12.03 26.96 2.26
CA LYS A 70 -10.80 26.19 2.11
C LYS A 70 -9.60 27.13 2.20
N PRO A 71 -8.51 26.74 2.88
CA PRO A 71 -7.27 27.50 2.90
C PRO A 71 -6.70 27.69 1.49
N THR A 72 -6.01 28.79 1.29
CA THR A 72 -5.22 29.13 0.11
C THR A 72 -3.72 28.99 0.40
N ASP A 73 -2.86 29.08 -0.62
CA ASP A 73 -1.41 28.92 -0.47
C ASP A 73 -0.75 29.99 0.42
N THR A 74 -1.40 31.15 0.58
CA THR A 74 -0.93 32.26 1.41
C THR A 74 -1.40 32.18 2.86
N ASP A 75 -2.29 31.24 3.17
CA ASP A 75 -2.88 31.14 4.51
C ASP A 75 -1.99 30.36 5.48
N VAL A 76 -2.23 30.61 6.77
CA VAL A 76 -1.65 29.84 7.88
C VAL A 76 -2.78 29.07 8.57
N ALA A 77 -2.72 27.75 8.51
CA ALA A 77 -3.69 26.87 9.12
C ALA A 77 -3.26 26.53 10.56
N LEU A 78 -4.15 26.74 11.53
CA LEU A 78 -3.93 26.32 12.91
C LEU A 78 -4.49 24.90 13.09
N ILE A 79 -3.62 23.91 13.22
CA ILE A 79 -4.02 22.49 13.17
C ILE A 79 -3.51 21.68 14.35
N ASN A 80 -4.28 20.64 14.71
CA ASN A 80 -3.77 19.52 15.50
C ASN A 80 -3.47 18.37 14.54
N TYR A 81 -2.30 17.77 14.64
CA TYR A 81 -1.86 16.67 13.79
C TYR A 81 -1.09 15.60 14.57
N GLU A 82 -1.08 14.39 14.00
CA GLU A 82 -0.27 13.27 14.44
C GLU A 82 0.29 12.57 13.20
N GLY A 83 1.61 12.55 13.07
CA GLY A 83 2.34 11.89 11.99
C GLY A 83 2.80 10.50 12.42
N LYS A 84 2.41 9.48 11.65
CA LYS A 84 2.82 8.08 11.88
C LYS A 84 3.49 7.50 10.64
N LEU A 85 4.47 6.64 10.87
CA LEU A 85 5.05 5.78 9.83
C LEU A 85 4.11 4.61 9.53
N LEU A 86 4.41 3.87 8.45
CA LEU A 86 3.61 2.72 8.00
C LEU A 86 3.59 1.56 9.01
N ASP A 87 4.58 1.48 9.88
CA ASP A 87 4.64 0.53 10.99
C ASP A 87 3.80 0.95 12.21
N GLY A 88 3.18 2.14 12.15
CA GLY A 88 2.37 2.71 13.22
C GLY A 88 3.14 3.54 14.24
N SER A 89 4.47 3.64 14.13
CA SER A 89 5.27 4.48 15.02
C SER A 89 5.00 5.97 14.78
N THR A 90 4.75 6.72 15.85
CA THR A 90 4.55 8.17 15.78
C THR A 90 5.90 8.87 15.70
N PHE A 91 6.14 9.63 14.64
CA PHE A 91 7.37 10.42 14.48
C PHE A 91 7.19 11.87 14.93
N ASP A 92 5.96 12.40 14.84
CA ASP A 92 5.65 13.76 15.25
C ASP A 92 4.18 13.88 15.68
N LYS A 93 3.89 14.77 16.63
CA LYS A 93 2.54 15.02 17.15
C LYS A 93 2.45 16.39 17.79
N SER A 94 1.44 17.16 17.39
CA SER A 94 1.14 18.43 18.04
C SER A 94 0.53 18.22 19.43
N GLN A 95 1.10 18.86 20.46
CA GLN A 95 0.51 18.91 21.81
C GLN A 95 -0.55 20.02 21.94
N GLN A 96 -0.41 21.07 21.13
CA GLN A 96 -1.31 22.21 21.05
C GLN A 96 -1.48 22.61 19.58
N PRO A 97 -2.56 23.32 19.21
CA PRO A 97 -2.79 23.74 17.84
C PRO A 97 -1.57 24.51 17.32
N THR A 98 -0.95 23.99 16.25
CA THR A 98 0.30 24.51 15.71
C THR A 98 0.01 25.28 14.42
N PRO A 99 0.51 26.53 14.29
CA PRO A 99 0.34 27.30 13.06
C PRO A 99 1.25 26.72 11.98
N MET A 100 0.66 26.31 10.86
CA MET A 100 1.38 25.79 9.70
C MET A 100 1.08 26.63 8.45
N PRO A 101 2.10 27.24 7.82
CA PRO A 101 1.92 27.91 6.54
C PRO A 101 1.62 26.89 5.43
N VAL A 102 0.54 27.07 4.67
CA VAL A 102 0.09 26.09 3.67
C VAL A 102 1.14 25.87 2.58
N SER A 103 1.92 26.88 2.22
CA SER A 103 3.00 26.79 1.24
C SER A 103 4.35 26.34 1.81
N GLY A 104 4.51 26.32 3.14
CA GLY A 104 5.78 26.00 3.82
C GLY A 104 5.89 24.56 4.32
N VAL A 105 4.94 23.70 3.96
CA VAL A 105 4.87 22.29 4.37
C VAL A 105 5.11 21.36 3.19
N VAL A 106 5.29 20.07 3.47
CA VAL A 106 5.49 19.03 2.44
C VAL A 106 4.33 19.07 1.42
N PRO A 107 4.59 18.93 0.10
CA PRO A 107 3.58 19.15 -0.95
C PRO A 107 2.28 18.38 -0.76
N GLY A 108 2.35 17.11 -0.35
CA GLY A 108 1.14 16.31 -0.08
C GLY A 108 0.32 16.83 1.10
N PHE A 109 0.99 17.41 2.11
CA PHE A 109 0.30 18.03 3.24
C PHE A 109 -0.34 19.36 2.86
N SER A 110 0.35 20.17 2.05
CA SER A 110 -0.19 21.41 1.48
C SER A 110 -1.46 21.14 0.65
N GLU A 111 -1.42 20.13 -0.22
CA GLU A 111 -2.59 19.71 -1.00
C GLU A 111 -3.73 19.26 -0.09
N ALA A 112 -3.44 18.42 0.91
CA ALA A 112 -4.45 17.96 1.85
C ALA A 112 -5.14 19.11 2.60
N LEU A 113 -4.37 20.10 3.10
CA LEU A 113 -4.91 21.26 3.80
C LEU A 113 -5.86 22.08 2.92
N LYS A 114 -5.53 22.28 1.64
CA LYS A 114 -6.38 23.00 0.68
C LYS A 114 -7.68 22.26 0.34
N LEU A 115 -7.72 20.94 0.54
CA LEU A 115 -8.91 20.14 0.34
C LEU A 115 -9.85 20.16 1.57
N MET A 116 -9.35 20.56 2.74
CA MET A 116 -10.09 20.58 4.00
C MET A 116 -10.74 21.95 4.23
N PRO A 117 -12.08 22.05 4.19
CA PRO A 117 -12.78 23.24 4.66
C PRO A 117 -12.66 23.37 6.19
N LYS A 118 -12.68 24.60 6.69
CA LYS A 118 -12.65 24.92 8.12
C LYS A 118 -13.86 24.38 8.90
#